data_AF-D8Q8B9-F1
#
_entry.id   AF-D8Q8B9-F1
#
_cell.length_a   1.000
_cell.length_b   1.000
_cell.length_c   1.000
_cell.angle_alpha   90.00
_cell.angle_beta   90.00
_cell.angle_gamma   90.00
#
_symmetry.space_group_name_H-M   'P 1'
#
loop_
_entity.id
_entity.type
_entity.pdbx_description
1 polymer ?
#
loop_
_entity_poly.entity_id
_entity_poly.type
_entity_poly.pdbx_seq_one_letter_code
_entity_poly.pdbx_strand_id
1 'polypeptide(L)'
;MRPDLRSRADTPVLSRPRRRRRRSRCRRDVLCLLLPALLSSIIAGGVAPFKTYVIGQSFNVFVQFPLTPNPPQSAKDALMHTVGINALELLGLAVGSIALGSIALSSLTSCLWIWTGERNVLGFRRRVYAAFAHKPIAWFDTTVARGEGAGGIMATSARETDDVRAASSLGFGLLVQHLTTLVTCLGLTFSCSAVLTFVTLSSLPVLVFVQAISQRLTGP
;
A
#
# COMPACT_ATOMS: atom_id res chain seq x y z
N MET A 1 -42.29 -41.27 -47.16
CA MET A 1 -41.04 -41.66 -47.83
C MET A 1 -40.00 -40.57 -47.57
N ARG A 2 -39.12 -40.77 -46.56
CA ARG A 2 -37.85 -40.02 -46.49
C ARG A 2 -36.87 -40.69 -47.44
N PRO A 3 -35.90 -39.93 -47.97
CA PRO A 3 -34.54 -40.25 -47.55
C PRO A 3 -33.71 -39.00 -47.19
N ASP A 4 -32.86 -39.20 -46.20
CA ASP A 4 -31.82 -38.30 -45.71
C ASP A 4 -30.73 -38.05 -46.77
N LEU A 5 -30.22 -36.82 -46.85
CA LEU A 5 -28.80 -36.58 -47.13
C LEU A 5 -28.29 -35.42 -46.28
N ARG A 6 -27.64 -35.83 -45.19
CA ARG A 6 -26.56 -35.12 -44.51
C ARG A 6 -25.61 -34.46 -45.53
N SER A 7 -25.19 -33.23 -45.26
CA SER A 7 -23.82 -32.73 -45.44
C SER A 7 -23.81 -31.25 -45.83
N ARG A 8 -23.83 -30.38 -44.82
CA ARG A 8 -22.85 -29.29 -44.65
C ARG A 8 -23.10 -28.63 -43.31
N ALA A 9 -22.57 -29.29 -42.28
CA ALA A 9 -22.21 -28.60 -41.05
C ALA A 9 -21.01 -27.71 -41.37
N ASP A 10 -21.25 -26.56 -41.98
CA ASP A 10 -20.28 -25.46 -41.96
C ASP A 10 -20.42 -24.81 -40.58
N THR A 11 -19.88 -25.47 -39.56
CA THR A 11 -19.53 -24.78 -38.32
C THR A 11 -18.41 -23.80 -38.68
N PRO A 12 -18.62 -22.47 -38.61
CA PRO A 12 -17.49 -21.57 -38.67
C PRO A 12 -16.57 -21.93 -37.52
N VAL A 13 -15.35 -22.33 -37.89
CA VAL A 13 -14.26 -22.73 -37.00
C VAL A 13 -14.22 -21.77 -35.81
N LEU A 14 -14.58 -22.27 -34.62
CA LEU A 14 -14.39 -21.59 -33.35
C LEU A 14 -12.89 -21.36 -33.19
N SER A 15 -12.43 -20.20 -33.67
CA SER A 15 -11.07 -19.73 -33.49
C SER A 15 -10.77 -19.74 -31.99
N ARG A 16 -9.92 -20.67 -31.57
CA ARG A 16 -9.50 -20.80 -30.17
C ARG A 16 -9.01 -19.43 -29.70
N PRO A 17 -9.47 -18.95 -28.54
CA PRO A 17 -9.20 -17.58 -28.17
C PRO A 17 -7.69 -17.41 -27.95
N ARG A 18 -7.07 -16.50 -28.71
CA ARG A 18 -5.75 -15.87 -28.46
C ARG A 18 -5.67 -15.17 -27.07
N ARG A 19 -6.57 -15.47 -26.13
CA ARG A 19 -6.70 -14.88 -24.79
C ARG A 19 -5.55 -15.25 -23.86
N ARG A 20 -4.97 -16.45 -23.96
CA ARG A 20 -3.90 -16.89 -23.04
C ARG A 20 -2.63 -16.03 -23.19
N ARG A 21 -2.24 -15.70 -24.42
CA ARG A 21 -1.02 -14.92 -24.69
C ARG A 21 -1.16 -13.46 -24.25
N ARG A 22 -2.32 -12.84 -24.47
CA ARG A 22 -2.60 -11.44 -24.06
C ARG A 22 -2.66 -11.27 -22.53
N ARG A 23 -3.13 -12.28 -21.79
CA ARG A 23 -3.15 -12.30 -20.31
C ARG A 23 -1.75 -12.26 -19.69
N SER A 24 -0.77 -12.94 -20.30
CA SER A 24 0.61 -13.01 -19.77
C SER A 24 1.40 -11.72 -19.94
N ARG A 25 1.22 -11.01 -21.07
CA ARG A 25 1.96 -9.78 -21.38
C ARG A 25 1.52 -8.62 -20.48
N CYS A 26 0.21 -8.52 -20.20
CA CYS A 26 -0.35 -7.51 -19.29
C CYS A 26 0.10 -7.69 -17.83
N ARG A 27 0.35 -8.93 -17.38
CA ARG A 27 0.87 -9.20 -16.02
C ARG A 27 2.32 -8.77 -15.86
N ARG A 28 3.15 -8.88 -16.90
CA ARG A 28 4.53 -8.41 -16.85
C ARG A 28 4.61 -6.90 -16.79
N ASP A 29 3.81 -6.20 -17.59
CA ASP A 29 3.77 -4.73 -17.55
C ASP A 29 3.26 -4.22 -16.19
N VAL A 30 2.23 -4.85 -15.62
CA VAL A 30 1.73 -4.52 -14.27
C VAL A 30 2.76 -4.85 -13.20
N LEU A 31 3.47 -5.98 -13.29
CA LEU A 31 4.52 -6.33 -12.34
C LEU A 31 5.72 -5.37 -12.45
N CYS A 32 6.09 -4.96 -13.66
CA CYS A 32 7.18 -4.02 -13.90
C CYS A 32 6.87 -2.61 -13.37
N LEU A 33 5.58 -2.22 -13.30
CA LEU A 33 5.10 -0.97 -12.69
C LEU A 33 4.93 -1.07 -11.17
N LEU A 34 4.55 -2.24 -10.67
CA LEU A 34 4.27 -2.48 -9.25
C LEU A 34 5.56 -2.63 -8.43
N LEU A 35 6.60 -3.26 -8.97
CA LEU A 35 7.90 -3.41 -8.31
C LEU A 35 8.55 -2.06 -7.92
N PRO A 36 8.70 -1.06 -8.80
CA PRO A 36 9.28 0.22 -8.41
C PRO A 36 8.39 0.98 -7.42
N ALA A 37 7.06 0.84 -7.51
CA ALA A 37 6.13 1.42 -6.54
C ALA A 37 6.31 0.81 -5.14
N LEU A 38 6.48 -0.52 -5.04
CA LEU A 38 6.78 -1.22 -3.80
C LEU A 38 8.14 -0.80 -3.22
N LEU A 39 9.19 -0.82 -4.02
CA LEU A 39 10.55 -0.45 -3.58
C LEU A 39 10.57 0.98 -3.05
N SER A 40 9.93 1.90 -3.76
CA SER A 40 9.78 3.29 -3.33
C SER A 40 9.03 3.40 -1.99
N SER A 41 7.92 2.67 -1.84
CA SER A 41 7.13 2.67 -0.60
C SER A 41 7.91 2.12 0.60
N ILE A 42 8.75 1.11 0.36
CA ILE A 42 9.64 0.52 1.39
C ILE A 42 10.68 1.55 1.84
N ILE A 43 11.35 2.20 0.88
CA ILE A 43 12.36 3.23 1.18
C ILE A 43 11.71 4.37 1.96
N ALA A 44 10.57 4.88 1.50
CA ALA A 44 9.82 5.94 2.18
C ALA A 44 9.40 5.53 3.60
N GLY A 45 9.00 4.28 3.81
CA GLY A 45 8.64 3.74 5.12
C GLY A 45 9.82 3.64 6.10
N GLY A 46 11.04 3.44 5.61
CA GLY A 46 12.26 3.33 6.43
C GLY A 46 12.89 4.66 6.84
N VAL A 47 12.59 5.77 6.15
CA VAL A 47 13.15 7.09 6.47
C VAL A 47 12.72 7.57 7.86
N ALA A 48 11.46 7.32 8.26
CA ALA A 48 10.94 7.74 9.56
C ALA A 48 11.73 7.15 10.76
N PRO A 49 11.89 5.82 10.89
CA PRO A 49 12.64 5.23 12.00
C PRO A 49 14.13 5.59 11.98
N PHE A 50 14.74 5.75 10.80
CA PHE A 50 16.14 6.15 10.69
C PHE A 50 16.39 7.56 11.26
N LYS A 51 15.50 8.53 10.97
CA LYS A 51 15.57 9.87 11.57
C LYS A 51 15.49 9.82 13.09
N THR A 52 14.60 9.01 13.65
CA THR A 52 14.47 8.86 15.10
C THR A 52 15.73 8.26 15.72
N TYR A 53 16.38 7.31 15.05
CA TYR A 53 17.62 6.71 15.54
C TYR A 53 18.76 7.73 15.65
N VAL A 54 18.98 8.55 14.62
CA VAL A 54 20.04 9.58 14.64
C VAL A 54 19.77 10.63 15.73
N ILE A 55 18.50 11.02 15.93
CA ILE A 55 18.11 11.88 17.04
C ILE A 55 18.45 11.23 18.39
N GLY A 56 18.17 9.94 18.56
CA GLY A 56 18.52 9.18 19.75
C GLY A 56 20.03 9.16 20.02
N GLN A 57 20.85 9.04 18.98
CA GLN A 57 22.30 9.14 19.10
C GLN A 57 22.73 10.52 19.62
N SER A 58 22.15 11.61 19.11
CA SER A 58 22.43 12.96 19.61
C SER A 58 22.12 13.11 21.10
N PHE A 59 20.97 12.60 21.56
CA PHE A 59 20.64 12.58 22.99
C PHE A 59 21.63 11.75 23.81
N ASN A 60 22.09 10.61 23.29
CA ASN A 60 23.07 9.78 23.98
C ASN A 60 24.40 10.52 24.21
N VAL A 61 24.87 11.34 23.26
CA VAL A 61 26.08 12.15 23.44
C VAL A 61 25.89 13.20 24.54
N PHE A 62 24.71 13.82 24.64
CA PHE A 62 24.42 14.77 25.72
C PHE A 62 24.38 14.10 27.11
N VAL A 63 23.86 12.88 27.21
CA VAL A 63 23.85 12.12 28.48
C VAL A 63 25.25 11.75 28.93
N GLN A 64 26.16 11.49 28.00
CA GLN A 64 27.56 11.17 28.29
C GLN A 64 28.42 12.40 28.62
N PHE A 65 27.88 13.62 28.48
CA PHE A 65 28.61 14.85 28.78
C PHE A 65 28.82 15.01 30.30
N PRO A 66 30.07 15.20 30.77
CA PRO A 66 30.35 15.27 32.20
C PRO A 66 29.76 16.54 32.84
N LEU A 67 28.93 16.36 33.87
CA LEU A 67 28.25 17.42 34.64
C LEU A 67 29.17 18.15 35.64
N THR A 68 30.49 18.14 35.41
CA THR A 68 31.46 18.82 36.28
C THR A 68 31.41 20.35 36.09
N PRO A 69 31.64 21.16 37.15
CA PRO A 69 31.57 22.63 37.09
C PRO A 69 32.54 23.28 36.08
N ASN A 70 33.63 22.60 35.72
CA ASN A 70 34.59 23.05 34.71
C ASN A 70 34.96 21.90 33.77
N PRO A 71 34.13 21.60 32.75
CA PRO A 71 34.39 20.50 31.83
C PRO A 71 35.56 20.85 30.89
N PRO A 72 36.46 19.90 30.62
CA PRO A 72 37.62 20.11 29.75
C PRO A 72 37.17 20.52 28.34
N GLN A 73 37.90 21.46 27.74
CA GLN A 73 37.57 22.02 26.41
C GLN A 73 37.41 20.93 25.34
N SER A 74 38.21 19.86 25.42
CA SER A 74 38.14 18.68 24.54
C SER A 74 36.80 17.95 24.57
N ALA A 75 36.10 17.93 25.71
CA ALA A 75 34.78 17.31 25.83
C ALA A 75 33.69 18.16 25.16
N LYS A 76 33.84 19.49 25.17
CA LYS A 76 32.93 20.42 24.47
C LYS A 76 33.10 20.32 22.96
N ASP A 77 34.35 20.25 22.49
CA ASP A 77 34.65 20.12 21.07
C ASP A 77 34.19 18.78 20.51
N ALA A 78 34.37 17.68 21.26
CA ALA A 78 33.85 16.36 20.88
C ALA A 78 32.31 16.36 20.82
N LEU A 79 31.63 16.98 21.79
CA LEU A 79 30.18 17.13 21.78
C LEU A 79 29.70 17.89 20.55
N MET A 80 30.28 19.07 20.28
CA MET A 80 29.88 19.93 19.16
C MET A 80 30.16 19.27 17.81
N HIS A 81 31.27 18.53 17.69
CA HIS A 81 31.61 17.81 16.47
C HIS A 81 30.66 16.64 16.20
N THR A 82 30.36 15.80 17.20
CA THR A 82 29.47 14.65 17.01
C THR A 82 28.02 15.08 16.82
N VAL A 83 27.53 16.06 17.59
CA VAL A 83 26.17 16.62 17.39
C VAL A 83 26.08 17.34 16.05
N GLY A 84 27.14 18.03 15.63
CA GLY A 84 27.23 18.67 14.31
C GLY A 84 27.15 17.67 13.16
N ILE A 85 27.85 16.54 13.25
CA ILE A 85 27.77 15.46 12.25
C ILE A 85 26.37 14.84 12.22
N ASN A 86 25.80 14.49 13.37
CA ASN A 86 24.44 13.93 13.42
C ASN A 86 23.40 14.91 12.88
N ALA A 87 23.57 16.21 13.14
CA ALA A 87 22.73 17.26 12.59
C ALA A 87 22.90 17.38 11.06
N LEU A 88 24.13 17.26 10.55
CA LEU A 88 24.40 17.20 9.11
C LEU A 88 23.87 15.93 8.45
N GLU A 89 23.88 14.78 9.13
CA GLU A 89 23.23 13.56 8.66
C GLU A 89 21.71 13.72 8.62
N LEU A 90 21.09 14.28 9.66
CA LEU A 90 19.66 14.59 9.67
C LEU A 90 19.29 15.61 8.60
N LEU A 91 20.11 16.63 8.39
CA LEU A 91 19.93 17.62 7.34
C LEU A 91 20.17 16.99 5.96
N GLY A 92 21.16 16.12 5.81
CA GLY A 92 21.45 15.39 4.58
C GLY A 92 20.38 14.36 4.24
N LEU A 93 19.76 13.74 5.24
CA LEU A 93 18.59 12.88 5.08
C LEU A 93 17.32 13.70 4.81
N ALA A 94 17.15 14.84 5.46
CA ALA A 94 16.03 15.74 5.23
C ALA A 94 16.12 16.32 3.82
N VAL A 95 17.23 16.95 3.46
CA VAL A 95 17.51 17.47 2.12
C VAL A 95 17.61 16.34 1.11
N GLY A 96 18.16 15.17 1.42
CA GLY A 96 18.13 14.02 0.52
C GLY A 96 16.70 13.53 0.28
N SER A 97 15.89 13.45 1.33
CA SER A 97 14.46 13.16 1.18
C SER A 97 13.71 14.28 0.47
N ILE A 98 14.11 15.55 0.59
CA ILE A 98 13.43 16.71 -0.02
C ILE A 98 13.87 16.93 -1.48
N ALA A 99 15.17 17.04 -1.72
CA ALA A 99 15.82 17.34 -2.99
C ALA A 99 15.87 16.15 -3.96
N LEU A 100 15.96 14.90 -3.47
CA LEU A 100 16.01 13.71 -4.34
C LEU A 100 14.65 13.00 -4.52
N GLY A 101 13.61 13.30 -3.72
CA GLY A 101 12.39 12.48 -3.84
C GLY A 101 11.10 12.82 -3.10
N SER A 102 10.96 13.70 -2.12
CA SER A 102 9.68 13.70 -1.36
C SER A 102 8.51 14.29 -2.15
N ILE A 103 8.74 15.26 -3.04
CA ILE A 103 7.71 15.68 -4.01
C ILE A 103 7.66 14.69 -5.17
N ALA A 104 8.80 14.37 -5.79
CA ALA A 104 8.83 13.54 -6.98
C ALA A 104 8.50 12.07 -6.67
N LEU A 105 9.18 11.43 -5.73
CA LEU A 105 9.00 10.04 -5.31
C LEU A 105 7.66 9.80 -4.60
N SER A 106 7.18 10.67 -3.69
CA SER A 106 5.85 10.45 -3.06
C SER A 106 4.71 10.67 -4.05
N SER A 107 4.81 11.71 -4.89
CA SER A 107 3.82 11.94 -5.95
C SER A 107 3.91 10.86 -7.02
N LEU A 108 5.12 10.44 -7.43
CA LEU A 108 5.33 9.35 -8.38
C LEU A 108 4.84 8.02 -7.82
N THR A 109 5.08 7.72 -6.55
CA THR A 109 4.56 6.52 -5.88
C THR A 109 3.04 6.55 -5.86
N SER A 110 2.44 7.69 -5.51
CA SER A 110 0.98 7.87 -5.56
C SER A 110 0.45 7.71 -6.99
N CYS A 111 1.08 8.33 -7.99
CA CYS A 111 0.73 8.20 -9.40
C CYS A 111 0.89 6.77 -9.92
N LEU A 112 1.94 6.05 -9.52
CA LEU A 112 2.20 4.67 -9.87
C LEU A 112 1.15 3.73 -9.26
N TRP A 113 0.78 3.96 -7.99
CA TRP A 113 -0.27 3.21 -7.30
C TRP A 113 -1.65 3.48 -7.90
N ILE A 114 -1.96 4.74 -8.21
CA ILE A 114 -3.19 5.12 -8.91
C ILE A 114 -3.24 4.45 -10.29
N TRP A 115 -2.18 4.57 -11.09
CA TRP A 115 -2.14 3.99 -12.43
C TRP A 115 -2.27 2.47 -12.41
N THR A 116 -1.65 1.81 -11.42
CA THR A 116 -1.78 0.37 -11.21
C THR A 116 -3.21 -0.01 -10.82
N GLY A 117 -3.84 0.76 -9.93
CA GLY A 117 -5.25 0.60 -9.55
C GLY A 117 -6.20 0.73 -10.75
N GLU A 118 -6.05 1.77 -11.57
CA GLU A 118 -6.83 1.97 -12.80
C GLU A 118 -6.78 0.75 -13.72
N ARG A 119 -5.58 0.22 -13.92
CA ARG A 119 -5.36 -0.88 -14.86
C ARG A 119 -5.96 -2.19 -14.35
N ASN A 120 -5.90 -2.42 -13.04
CA ASN A 120 -6.52 -3.57 -12.38
C ASN A 120 -8.05 -3.50 -12.48
N VAL A 121 -8.62 -2.33 -12.21
CA VAL A 121 -10.08 -2.09 -12.21
C VAL A 121 -10.65 -2.16 -13.62
N LEU A 122 -9.96 -1.62 -14.62
CA LEU A 122 -10.34 -1.78 -16.02
C LEU A 122 -10.43 -3.26 -16.42
N GLY A 123 -9.50 -4.07 -15.90
CA GLY A 123 -9.51 -5.53 -16.08
C GLY A 123 -10.65 -6.23 -15.33
N PHE A 124 -11.08 -5.70 -14.19
CA PHE A 124 -12.21 -6.19 -13.41
C PHE A 124 -13.54 -5.82 -14.08
N ARG A 125 -13.77 -4.54 -14.40
CA ARG A 125 -14.95 -4.05 -15.14
C ARG A 125 -15.21 -4.85 -16.40
N ARG A 126 -14.17 -5.12 -17.21
CA ARG A 126 -14.30 -5.97 -18.41
C ARG A 126 -14.77 -7.40 -18.12
N ARG A 127 -14.35 -7.99 -17.00
CA ARG A 127 -14.80 -9.34 -16.59
C ARG A 127 -16.23 -9.32 -16.06
N VAL A 128 -16.57 -8.30 -15.29
CA VAL A 128 -17.93 -8.08 -14.77
C VAL A 128 -18.91 -7.92 -15.93
N TYR A 129 -18.63 -7.03 -16.89
CA TYR A 129 -19.47 -6.87 -18.09
C TYR A 129 -19.55 -8.14 -18.93
N ALA A 130 -18.43 -8.85 -19.13
CA ALA A 130 -18.46 -10.12 -19.84
C ALA A 130 -19.29 -11.18 -19.10
N ALA A 131 -19.23 -11.21 -17.76
CA ALA A 131 -20.02 -12.12 -16.95
C ALA A 131 -21.51 -11.82 -17.10
N PHE A 132 -21.92 -10.54 -17.03
CA PHE A 132 -23.30 -10.13 -17.25
C PHE A 132 -23.79 -10.44 -18.67
N ALA A 133 -22.97 -10.22 -19.70
CA ALA A 133 -23.32 -10.50 -21.09
C ALA A 133 -23.54 -12.00 -21.38
N HIS A 134 -23.01 -12.90 -20.55
CA HIS A 134 -23.21 -14.34 -20.66
C HIS A 134 -24.33 -14.89 -19.75
N LYS A 135 -25.04 -14.03 -19.01
CA LYS A 135 -26.18 -14.47 -18.18
C LYS A 135 -27.46 -14.58 -19.00
N PRO A 136 -28.30 -15.62 -18.77
CA PRO A 136 -29.59 -15.73 -19.42
C PRO A 136 -30.56 -14.65 -18.91
N ILE A 137 -31.53 -14.25 -19.74
CA ILE A 137 -32.47 -13.17 -19.40
C ILE A 137 -33.29 -13.47 -18.13
N ALA A 138 -33.65 -14.75 -17.92
CA ALA A 138 -34.34 -15.22 -16.73
C ALA A 138 -33.55 -14.94 -15.43
N TRP A 139 -32.22 -14.85 -15.47
CA TRP A 139 -31.43 -14.47 -14.30
C TRP A 139 -31.69 -13.02 -13.89
N PHE A 140 -31.88 -12.11 -14.85
CA PHE A 140 -32.19 -10.71 -14.56
C PHE A 140 -33.60 -10.54 -13.99
N ASP A 141 -34.56 -11.37 -14.40
CA ASP A 141 -35.92 -11.36 -13.85
C ASP A 141 -35.94 -11.76 -12.37
N THR A 142 -35.10 -12.73 -11.97
CA THR A 142 -34.99 -13.12 -10.54
C THR A 142 -34.49 -11.99 -9.65
N THR A 143 -33.75 -11.05 -10.22
CA THR A 143 -33.20 -9.91 -9.48
C THR A 143 -34.12 -8.69 -9.49
N VAL A 144 -34.99 -8.57 -10.48
CA VAL A 144 -36.17 -7.69 -10.40
C VAL A 144 -37.11 -8.15 -9.29
N ALA A 145 -37.33 -9.47 -9.16
CA ALA A 145 -38.14 -10.04 -8.10
C ALA A 145 -37.57 -9.83 -6.68
N ARG A 146 -36.27 -9.58 -6.55
CA ARG A 146 -35.60 -9.23 -5.27
C ARG A 146 -35.62 -7.74 -4.94
N GLY A 147 -36.24 -6.91 -5.79
CA GLY A 147 -36.32 -5.46 -5.61
C GLY A 147 -35.10 -4.68 -6.10
N GLU A 148 -34.04 -5.34 -6.59
CA GLU A 148 -32.84 -4.66 -7.08
C GLU A 148 -32.90 -4.35 -8.58
N GLY A 149 -33.71 -5.06 -9.38
CA GLY A 149 -33.82 -4.79 -10.81
C GLY A 149 -32.52 -5.00 -11.59
N ALA A 150 -32.61 -5.11 -12.92
CA ALA A 150 -31.41 -5.23 -13.75
C ALA A 150 -30.50 -3.99 -13.67
N GLY A 151 -31.10 -2.81 -13.50
CA GLY A 151 -30.39 -1.54 -13.33
C GLY A 151 -29.72 -1.39 -11.96
N GLY A 152 -30.35 -1.86 -10.87
CA GLY A 152 -29.78 -1.73 -9.54
C GLY A 152 -28.59 -2.66 -9.32
N ILE A 153 -28.59 -3.88 -9.86
CA ILE A 153 -27.39 -4.74 -9.77
C ILE A 153 -26.22 -4.13 -10.55
N MET A 154 -26.48 -3.52 -11.70
CA MET A 154 -25.43 -2.85 -12.46
C MET A 154 -24.88 -1.64 -11.70
N ALA A 155 -25.74 -0.88 -11.02
CA ALA A 155 -25.33 0.22 -10.17
C ALA A 155 -24.52 -0.26 -8.96
N THR A 156 -24.98 -1.30 -8.25
CA THR A 156 -24.27 -1.92 -7.12
C THR A 156 -22.92 -2.48 -7.56
N SER A 157 -22.88 -3.19 -8.68
CA SER A 157 -21.63 -3.75 -9.23
C SER A 157 -20.65 -2.65 -9.64
N ALA A 158 -21.14 -1.52 -10.17
CA ALA A 158 -20.30 -0.37 -10.49
C ALA A 158 -19.72 0.25 -9.22
N ARG A 159 -20.54 0.43 -8.17
CA ARG A 159 -20.12 0.93 -6.86
C ARG A 159 -19.07 0.03 -6.22
N GLU A 160 -19.33 -1.27 -6.12
CA GLU A 160 -18.37 -2.24 -5.57
C GLU A 160 -17.04 -2.24 -6.33
N THR A 161 -17.10 -2.04 -7.65
CA THR A 161 -15.90 -1.93 -8.47
C THR A 161 -15.10 -0.67 -8.16
N ASP A 162 -15.76 0.44 -7.87
CA ASP A 162 -15.11 1.70 -7.49
C ASP A 162 -14.55 1.65 -6.06
N ASP A 163 -15.21 0.96 -5.14
CA ASP A 163 -14.66 0.69 -3.81
C ASP A 163 -13.38 -0.16 -3.90
N VAL A 164 -13.37 -1.18 -4.75
CA VAL A 164 -12.17 -2.00 -5.04
C VAL A 164 -11.07 -1.16 -5.69
N ARG A 165 -11.41 -0.18 -6.55
CA ARG A 165 -10.45 0.75 -7.14
C ARG A 165 -9.78 1.62 -6.09
N ALA A 166 -10.57 2.23 -5.21
CA ALA A 166 -10.07 3.06 -4.14
C ALA A 166 -9.14 2.26 -3.20
N ALA A 167 -9.55 1.04 -2.84
CA ALA A 167 -8.75 0.16 -1.98
C ALA A 167 -7.44 -0.32 -2.65
N SER A 168 -7.47 -0.68 -3.93
CA SER A 168 -6.31 -1.25 -4.65
C SER A 168 -5.35 -0.22 -5.25
N SER A 169 -5.68 1.07 -5.18
CA SER A 169 -4.84 2.16 -5.66
C SER A 169 -4.01 2.76 -4.52
N LEU A 170 -4.40 3.93 -4.02
CA LEU A 170 -3.66 4.68 -2.99
C LEU A 170 -3.65 3.95 -1.65
N GLY A 171 -4.78 3.35 -1.26
CA GLY A 171 -4.93 2.67 0.03
C GLY A 171 -3.90 1.55 0.23
N PHE A 172 -3.65 0.76 -0.82
CA PHE A 172 -2.67 -0.31 -0.76
C PHE A 172 -1.22 0.22 -0.64
N GLY A 173 -0.89 1.31 -1.33
CA GLY A 173 0.43 1.93 -1.22
C GLY A 173 0.73 2.43 0.19
N LEU A 174 -0.24 3.12 0.81
CA LEU A 174 -0.13 3.57 2.19
C LEU A 174 -0.04 2.40 3.17
N LEU A 175 -0.82 1.34 2.96
CA LEU A 175 -0.76 0.14 3.79
C LEU A 175 0.64 -0.48 3.77
N VAL A 176 1.25 -0.65 2.59
CA VAL A 176 2.61 -1.20 2.46
C VAL A 176 3.63 -0.30 3.13
N GLN A 177 3.53 1.02 2.96
CA GLN A 177 4.43 1.98 3.60
C GLN A 177 4.34 1.89 5.12
N HIS A 178 3.13 1.93 5.69
CA HIS A 178 2.92 1.83 7.13
C HIS A 178 3.36 0.49 7.71
N LEU A 179 3.10 -0.62 7.01
CA LEU A 179 3.60 -1.94 7.41
C LEU A 179 5.13 -1.99 7.43
N THR A 180 5.78 -1.43 6.40
CA THR A 180 7.25 -1.37 6.35
C THR A 180 7.80 -0.52 7.50
N THR A 181 7.20 0.64 7.76
CA THR A 181 7.58 1.49 8.90
C THR A 181 7.40 0.75 10.22
N LEU A 182 6.29 0.03 10.40
CA LEU A 182 6.04 -0.75 11.61
C LEU A 182 7.10 -1.83 11.80
N VAL A 183 7.40 -2.62 10.77
CA VAL A 183 8.41 -3.69 10.85
C VAL A 183 9.80 -3.10 11.12
N THR A 184 10.16 -2.01 10.43
CA THR A 184 11.48 -1.35 10.60
C THR A 184 11.62 -0.75 11.99
N CYS A 185 10.59 -0.06 12.47
CA CYS A 185 10.58 0.54 13.82
C CYS A 185 10.66 -0.55 14.89
N LEU A 186 9.84 -1.60 14.76
CA LEU A 186 9.80 -2.72 15.69
C LEU A 186 11.17 -3.42 15.76
N GLY A 187 11.77 -3.73 14.61
CA GLY A 187 13.12 -4.33 14.54
C GLY A 187 14.20 -3.44 15.17
N LEU A 188 14.13 -2.12 14.94
CA LEU A 188 15.07 -1.16 15.50
C LEU A 188 14.96 -1.05 17.02
N THR A 189 13.74 -0.97 17.57
CA THR A 189 13.53 -0.90 19.03
C THR A 189 13.92 -2.20 19.73
N PHE A 190 13.62 -3.37 19.13
CA PHE A 190 14.06 -4.66 19.65
C PHE A 190 15.58 -4.78 19.71
N SER A 191 16.29 -4.19 18.73
CA SER A 191 17.76 -4.20 18.68
C SER A 191 18.39 -3.33 19.77
N CYS A 192 17.74 -2.23 20.18
CA CYS A 192 18.23 -1.39 21.27
C CYS A 192 17.88 -1.94 22.65
N SER A 193 16.60 -2.26 22.90
CA SER A 193 16.17 -2.80 24.19
C SER A 193 14.85 -3.57 24.08
N ALA A 194 14.93 -4.89 24.30
CA ALA A 194 13.74 -5.74 24.25
C ALA A 194 12.74 -5.42 25.39
N VAL A 195 13.24 -5.08 26.58
CA VAL A 195 12.40 -4.85 27.77
C VAL A 195 11.46 -3.66 27.60
N LEU A 196 11.99 -2.49 27.19
CA LEU A 196 11.16 -1.29 26.96
C LEU A 196 10.16 -1.51 25.82
N THR A 197 10.55 -2.29 24.82
CA THR A 197 9.68 -2.65 23.69
C THR A 197 8.49 -3.47 24.17
N PHE A 198 8.68 -4.50 25.00
CA PHE A 198 7.57 -5.31 25.53
C PHE A 198 6.62 -4.50 26.42
N VAL A 199 7.16 -3.59 27.24
CA VAL A 199 6.34 -2.67 28.05
C VAL A 199 5.47 -1.81 27.14
N THR A 200 6.04 -1.25 26.09
CA THR A 200 5.31 -0.42 25.11
C THR A 200 4.30 -1.25 24.31
N LEU A 201 4.64 -2.49 23.94
CA LEU A 201 3.73 -3.38 23.20
C LEU A 201 2.54 -3.82 24.06
N SER A 202 2.74 -3.97 25.37
CA SER A 202 1.67 -4.33 26.32
C SER A 202 0.64 -3.22 26.51
N SER A 203 0.96 -1.95 26.22
CA SER A 203 -0.02 -0.85 26.30
C SER A 203 -0.85 -0.69 25.02
N LEU A 204 -0.37 -1.20 23.88
CA LEU A 204 -1.12 -1.19 22.61
C LEU A 204 -2.51 -1.85 22.67
N PRO A 205 -2.72 -3.04 23.27
CA PRO A 205 -4.05 -3.64 23.33
C PRO A 205 -5.04 -2.78 24.13
N VAL A 206 -4.57 -2.11 25.18
CA VAL A 206 -5.40 -1.18 25.97
C VAL A 206 -5.82 0.01 25.10
N LEU A 207 -4.90 0.58 24.30
CA LEU A 207 -5.21 1.64 23.36
C LEU A 207 -6.25 1.19 22.31
N VAL A 208 -6.06 0.00 21.73
CA VAL A 208 -7.02 -0.57 20.75
C VAL A 208 -8.40 -0.75 21.37
N PHE A 209 -8.48 -1.22 22.61
CA PHE A 209 -9.74 -1.40 23.33
C PHE A 209 -10.48 -0.07 23.54
N VAL A 210 -9.77 0.97 23.99
CA VAL A 210 -10.36 2.30 24.19
C VAL A 210 -10.82 2.91 22.86
N GLN A 211 -10.02 2.78 21.81
CA GLN A 211 -10.39 3.25 20.47
C GLN A 211 -11.61 2.51 19.92
N ALA A 212 -11.68 1.19 20.12
CA ALA A 212 -12.83 0.39 19.70
C ALA A 212 -14.12 0.81 20.42
N ILE A 213 -14.07 1.04 21.73
CA ILE A 213 -15.22 1.54 22.50
C ILE A 213 -15.65 2.92 22.00
N SER A 214 -14.69 3.84 21.80
CA SER A 214 -14.97 5.19 21.30
C SER A 214 -15.65 5.17 19.92
N GLN A 215 -15.15 4.34 18.99
CA GLN A 215 -15.76 4.18 17.66
C GLN A 215 -17.15 3.56 17.73
N ARG A 216 -17.42 2.66 18.69
CA ARG A 216 -18.74 2.07 18.89
C ARG A 216 -19.75 3.05 19.49
N LEU A 217 -19.29 3.99 20.31
CA LEU A 217 -20.14 5.04 20.91
C LEU A 217 -20.41 6.20 19.95
N THR A 218 -19.46 6.51 19.06
CA THR A 218 -19.53 7.66 18.14
C THR A 218 -20.01 7.28 16.73
N GLY A 219 -19.94 6.00 16.35
CA GLY A 219 -20.47 5.52 15.07
C GLY A 219 -22.01 5.53 15.06
N PRO A 220 -22.66 5.96 13.97
CA PRO A 220 -24.11 5.82 13.80
C PRO A 220 -24.55 4.34 13.77
#